data_AF-A0A2T2WGT5-F1
#
_entry.id   AF-A0A2T2WGT5-F1
#
_cell.length_a   1.000
_cell.length_b   1.000
_cell.length_c   1.000
_cell.angle_alpha   90.00
_cell.angle_beta   90.00
_cell.angle_gamma   90.00
#
_symmetry.space_group_name_H-M   'P 1'
#
loop_
_entity.id
_entity.type
_entity.pdbx_description
1 polymer ?
#
loop_
_entity_poly.entity_id
_entity_poly.type
_entity_poly.pdbx_seq_one_letter_code
_entity_poly.pdbx_strand_id
1 'polypeptide(L)'
;MDLGERLDAAIAARNSELQDLSRAIHDRPETRFREVHAAALLTQFLSEQHFRVQSVPGLDTAFVAQHGAAHPVVAFLAEYDALPDIGHACGHNLIAAMAVGAALSLVDVGADGDGGSVWVIGCPAEEGGGGKIRLIEAGIFTEVDVALMLHPADSNEVDPPYLARVGYDITFHGRASHVIAAPERGISALEAVLGFFHLVNSVRPYLRSDAHINAIITHGGSAPNVVPEFAALQVVIRTNDRTYLAEVESRVLEIARSAASAVGCEVQWTQTAPPYWDVRQNPVLAELARKEFDRVGRVVTQAQRARASTDLGNVSYVVPAFHGNIQLGPGLDPHTREFAAAAASPYGEQAVRDGARVLAGVGARLFNDRSLMKRVHEQFAAPASKDMNAVSNRGEGRA
;
A
#
# COMPACT_ATOMS: atom_id res chain seq x y z
N MET A 1 12.93 12.12 -33.56
CA MET A 1 12.78 11.22 -32.41
C MET A 1 11.31 10.86 -32.30
N ASP A 2 10.97 9.59 -32.08
CA ASP A 2 9.62 9.16 -31.70
C ASP A 2 9.31 9.53 -30.24
N LEU A 3 8.09 9.26 -29.77
CA LEU A 3 7.69 9.63 -28.40
C LEU A 3 8.44 8.84 -27.32
N GLY A 4 8.87 7.61 -27.60
CA GLY A 4 9.71 6.82 -26.72
C GLY A 4 11.11 7.41 -26.60
N GLU A 5 11.77 7.66 -27.73
CA GLU A 5 13.10 8.29 -27.78
C GLU A 5 13.13 9.66 -27.07
N ARG A 6 12.03 10.43 -27.18
CA ARG A 6 11.87 11.72 -26.47
C ARG A 6 11.78 11.54 -24.95
N LEU A 7 11.04 10.53 -24.48
CA LEU A 7 10.94 10.20 -23.05
C LEU A 7 12.27 9.65 -22.50
N ASP A 8 12.98 8.83 -23.28
CA ASP A 8 14.32 8.32 -22.93
C ASP A 8 15.30 9.49 -22.73
N ALA A 9 15.28 10.47 -23.63
CA ALA A 9 16.10 11.68 -23.54
C ALA A 9 15.73 12.60 -22.37
N ALA A 10 14.43 12.81 -22.11
CA ALA A 10 13.96 13.64 -21.00
C ALA A 10 14.35 13.07 -19.62
N ILE A 11 14.19 11.76 -19.44
CA ILE A 11 14.56 11.09 -18.18
C ILE A 11 16.08 11.01 -18.01
N ALA A 12 16.83 10.82 -19.09
CA ALA A 12 18.29 10.90 -19.04
C ALA A 12 18.78 12.31 -18.64
N ALA A 13 18.13 13.38 -19.12
CA ALA A 13 18.46 14.76 -18.76
C ALA A 13 18.19 15.08 -17.29
N ARG A 14 17.07 14.58 -16.73
CA ARG A 14 16.69 14.80 -15.31
C ARG A 14 17.32 13.82 -14.32
N ASN A 15 18.13 12.87 -14.78
CA ASN A 15 18.63 11.77 -13.96
C ASN A 15 19.33 12.25 -12.67
N SER A 16 20.16 13.30 -12.71
CA SER A 16 20.80 13.85 -11.49
C SER A 16 19.76 14.41 -10.52
N GLU A 17 18.87 15.30 -11.00
CA GLU A 17 17.85 15.94 -10.16
C GLU A 17 16.99 14.92 -9.40
N LEU A 18 16.61 13.83 -10.06
CA LEU A 18 15.80 12.75 -9.49
C LEU A 18 16.60 11.87 -8.51
N GLN A 19 17.91 11.69 -8.74
CA GLN A 19 18.81 11.03 -7.79
C GLN A 19 19.01 11.88 -6.54
N ASP A 20 19.30 13.17 -6.71
CA ASP A 20 19.51 14.13 -5.61
C ASP A 20 18.25 14.29 -4.75
N LEU A 21 17.06 14.36 -5.38
CA LEU A 21 15.76 14.34 -4.71
C LEU A 21 15.54 13.05 -3.90
N SER A 22 15.80 11.88 -4.51
CA SER A 22 15.68 10.57 -3.84
C SER A 22 16.62 10.44 -2.65
N ARG A 23 17.87 10.93 -2.78
CA ARG A 23 18.89 10.93 -1.72
C ARG A 23 18.51 11.85 -0.56
N ALA A 24 18.06 13.07 -0.83
CA ALA A 24 17.65 14.02 0.21
C ALA A 24 16.44 13.53 1.02
N ILE A 25 15.49 12.80 0.41
CA ILE A 25 14.44 12.09 1.15
C ILE A 25 15.04 10.95 1.99
N HIS A 26 15.92 10.14 1.39
CA HIS A 26 16.52 8.97 2.06
C HIS A 26 17.36 9.31 3.29
N ASP A 27 18.20 10.34 3.19
CA ASP A 27 19.11 10.80 4.24
C ASP A 27 18.38 11.34 5.49
N ARG A 28 17.09 11.67 5.37
CA ARG A 28 16.23 12.12 6.47
C ARG A 28 14.91 11.32 6.50
N PRO A 29 14.96 10.06 6.97
CA PRO A 29 13.77 9.22 7.05
C PRO A 29 12.79 9.74 8.11
N GLU A 30 11.56 10.01 7.69
CA GLU A 30 10.48 10.49 8.56
C GLU A 30 9.29 9.53 8.51
N THR A 31 8.75 9.18 9.67
CA THR A 31 7.73 8.14 9.78
C THR A 31 6.31 8.65 9.45
N ARG A 32 5.36 7.72 9.29
CA ARG A 32 3.96 7.99 8.97
C ARG A 32 3.34 9.20 9.71
N PHE A 33 2.74 10.11 8.95
CA PHE A 33 2.19 11.41 9.40
C PHE A 33 3.21 12.37 10.06
N ARG A 34 4.51 12.19 9.80
CA ARG A 34 5.63 13.05 10.24
C ARG A 34 6.59 13.43 9.11
N GLU A 35 6.23 13.14 7.86
CA GLU A 35 7.01 13.30 6.62
C GLU A 35 7.18 14.76 6.16
N VAL A 36 7.32 15.69 7.10
CA VAL A 36 7.28 17.14 6.87
C VAL A 36 8.41 17.61 5.96
N HIS A 37 9.61 17.03 6.05
CA HIS A 37 10.73 17.35 5.17
C HIS A 37 10.53 16.79 3.76
N ALA A 38 10.15 15.51 3.64
CA ALA A 38 9.95 14.89 2.34
C ALA A 38 8.79 15.58 1.57
N ALA A 39 7.68 15.86 2.24
CA ALA A 39 6.57 16.62 1.69
C ALA A 39 6.98 18.04 1.29
N ALA A 40 7.72 18.76 2.14
CA ALA A 40 8.19 20.12 1.82
C ALA A 40 9.16 20.13 0.62
N LEU A 41 10.07 19.16 0.54
CA LEU A 41 11.04 19.02 -0.55
C LEU A 41 10.34 18.73 -1.88
N LEU A 42 9.40 17.78 -1.89
CA LEU A 42 8.63 17.42 -3.08
C LEU A 42 7.71 18.57 -3.55
N THR A 43 7.03 19.24 -2.62
CA THR A 43 6.14 20.37 -2.96
C THR A 43 6.91 21.60 -3.44
N GLN A 44 8.11 21.88 -2.88
CA GLN A 44 9.01 22.89 -3.41
C GLN A 44 9.49 22.53 -4.83
N PHE A 45 10.08 21.35 -5.01
CA PHE A 45 10.65 20.92 -6.29
C PHE A 45 9.62 20.94 -7.43
N LEU A 46 8.41 20.43 -7.17
CA LEU A 46 7.33 20.45 -8.16
C LEU A 46 6.85 21.88 -8.47
N SER A 47 6.83 22.79 -7.48
CA SER A 47 6.51 24.21 -7.70
C SER A 47 7.57 24.92 -8.56
N GLU A 48 8.86 24.61 -8.36
CA GLU A 48 9.97 25.12 -9.16
C GLU A 48 9.87 24.64 -10.62
N GLN A 49 9.41 23.40 -10.84
CA GLN A 49 9.07 22.84 -12.15
C GLN A 49 7.67 23.27 -12.68
N HIS A 50 7.11 24.36 -12.14
CA HIS A 50 5.87 25.01 -12.57
C HIS A 50 4.56 24.20 -12.39
N PHE A 51 4.56 23.12 -11.60
CA PHE A 51 3.30 22.48 -11.19
C PHE A 51 2.57 23.37 -10.18
N ARG A 52 1.23 23.44 -10.31
CA ARG A 52 0.35 24.08 -9.32
C ARG A 52 0.19 23.14 -8.12
N VAL A 53 0.92 23.40 -7.05
CA VAL A 53 0.90 22.58 -5.83
C VAL A 53 -0.12 23.09 -4.81
N GLN A 54 -0.88 22.17 -4.21
CA GLN A 54 -1.86 22.43 -3.16
C GLN A 54 -1.72 21.40 -2.03
N SER A 55 -1.77 21.82 -0.77
CA SER A 55 -1.86 20.91 0.39
C SER A 55 -3.28 20.40 0.60
N VAL A 56 -3.43 19.23 1.23
CA VAL A 56 -4.75 18.64 1.50
C VAL A 56 -5.20 18.94 2.94
N PRO A 57 -6.36 19.59 3.17
CA PRO A 57 -6.82 19.93 4.52
C PRO A 57 -7.00 18.70 5.43
N GLY A 58 -6.44 18.75 6.64
CA GLY A 58 -6.48 17.63 7.59
C GLY A 58 -5.44 16.53 7.35
N LEU A 59 -4.58 16.70 6.34
CA LEU A 59 -3.49 15.81 5.95
C LEU A 59 -2.21 16.63 5.75
N ASP A 60 -1.62 17.09 6.85
CA ASP A 60 -0.54 18.10 6.88
C ASP A 60 0.66 17.82 5.95
N THR A 61 0.97 16.54 5.69
CA THR A 61 2.06 16.11 4.80
C THR A 61 1.61 15.75 3.38
N ALA A 62 0.30 15.65 3.10
CA ALA A 62 -0.21 15.29 1.77
C ALA A 62 -0.41 16.51 0.85
N PHE A 63 -0.21 16.28 -0.45
CA PHE A 63 -0.32 17.32 -1.47
C PHE A 63 -0.85 16.80 -2.81
N VAL A 64 -1.32 17.71 -3.65
CA VAL A 64 -1.60 17.49 -5.06
C VAL A 64 -0.83 18.54 -5.86
N ALA A 65 0.01 18.11 -6.81
CA ALA A 65 0.71 18.95 -7.76
C ALA A 65 0.13 18.73 -9.15
N GLN A 66 -0.29 19.80 -9.83
CA GLN A 66 -1.04 19.73 -11.09
C GLN A 66 -0.29 20.44 -12.24
N HIS A 67 -0.11 19.75 -13.36
CA HIS A 67 0.14 20.34 -14.68
C HIS A 67 -1.07 20.06 -15.59
N GLY A 68 -1.43 21.01 -16.46
CA GLY A 68 -2.68 20.97 -17.22
C GLY A 68 -3.93 21.32 -16.38
N ALA A 69 -5.08 21.36 -17.06
CA ALA A 69 -6.39 21.70 -16.45
C ALA A 69 -7.57 21.06 -17.21
N ALA A 70 -7.33 19.96 -17.92
CA ALA A 70 -8.30 19.30 -18.80
C ALA A 70 -8.13 17.76 -18.78
N HIS A 71 -9.15 17.04 -19.23
CA HIS A 71 -9.21 15.56 -19.14
C HIS A 71 -8.65 14.86 -20.40
N PRO A 72 -7.89 13.75 -20.22
CA PRO A 72 -7.82 12.98 -18.98
C PRO A 72 -6.77 13.48 -17.97
N VAL A 73 -7.02 13.19 -16.69
CA VAL A 73 -6.07 13.36 -15.58
C VAL A 73 -5.33 12.04 -15.32
N VAL A 74 -4.03 12.01 -15.58
CA VAL A 74 -3.16 10.88 -15.21
C VAL A 74 -2.35 11.27 -13.98
N ALA A 75 -2.59 10.57 -12.87
CA ALA A 75 -1.94 10.82 -11.58
C ALA A 75 -0.83 9.82 -11.29
N PHE A 76 0.34 10.33 -10.90
CA PHE A 76 1.47 9.56 -10.39
C PHE A 76 1.50 9.66 -8.86
N LEU A 77 1.57 8.52 -8.18
CA LEU A 77 1.45 8.48 -6.73
C LEU A 77 2.84 8.41 -6.08
N ALA A 78 3.13 9.39 -5.23
CA ALA A 78 4.40 9.55 -4.56
C ALA A 78 4.26 9.23 -3.06
N GLU A 79 4.78 8.09 -2.63
CA GLU A 79 4.96 7.75 -1.21
C GLU A 79 6.33 8.22 -0.72
N TYR A 80 6.46 8.51 0.57
CA TYR A 80 7.70 9.05 1.15
C TYR A 80 7.77 8.94 2.68
N ASP A 81 6.97 8.07 3.30
CA ASP A 81 7.15 7.70 4.70
C ASP A 81 8.25 6.64 4.89
N ALA A 82 8.80 6.59 6.10
CA ALA A 82 9.85 5.68 6.51
C ALA A 82 9.41 4.76 7.66
N LEU A 83 10.11 3.64 7.81
CA LEU A 83 9.94 2.70 8.90
C LEU A 83 10.78 3.09 10.12
N PRO A 84 10.25 2.93 11.36
CA PRO A 84 11.01 3.14 12.59
C PRO A 84 12.33 2.37 12.62
N ASP A 85 13.38 3.00 13.14
CA ASP A 85 14.73 2.44 13.37
C ASP A 85 15.50 1.89 12.14
N ILE A 86 14.87 1.73 10.98
CA ILE A 86 15.46 1.18 9.74
C ILE A 86 15.36 2.10 8.52
N GLY A 87 14.63 3.22 8.61
CA GLY A 87 14.56 4.24 7.55
C GLY A 87 13.68 3.82 6.37
N HIS A 88 14.03 4.22 5.14
CA HIS A 88 13.32 3.80 3.93
C HIS A 88 13.65 2.34 3.52
N ALA A 89 13.47 1.40 4.45
CA ALA A 89 13.61 -0.03 4.22
C ALA A 89 12.52 -0.64 3.32
N CYS A 90 11.47 0.12 3.01
CA CYS A 90 10.50 -0.18 1.95
C CYS A 90 10.77 0.65 0.66
N GLY A 91 11.77 1.54 0.68
CA GLY A 91 12.25 2.28 -0.50
C GLY A 91 11.34 3.42 -0.99
N HIS A 92 10.46 3.98 -0.16
CA HIS A 92 9.49 5.00 -0.60
C HIS A 92 10.16 6.26 -1.19
N ASN A 93 11.40 6.59 -0.79
CA ASN A 93 12.20 7.64 -1.45
C ASN A 93 12.35 7.42 -2.98
N LEU A 94 12.43 6.16 -3.43
CA LEU A 94 12.45 5.78 -4.84
C LEU A 94 11.07 5.97 -5.48
N ILE A 95 9.99 5.70 -4.75
CA ILE A 95 8.61 5.83 -5.23
C ILE A 95 8.28 7.29 -5.53
N ALA A 96 8.59 8.21 -4.60
CA ALA A 96 8.47 9.64 -4.84
C ALA A 96 9.28 10.09 -6.07
N ALA A 97 10.54 9.70 -6.18
CA ALA A 97 11.39 10.09 -7.30
C ALA A 97 10.94 9.47 -8.65
N MET A 98 10.42 8.25 -8.66
CA MET A 98 9.81 7.63 -9.86
C MET A 98 8.56 8.38 -10.30
N ALA A 99 7.66 8.73 -9.37
CA ALA A 99 6.42 9.45 -9.66
C ALA A 99 6.69 10.87 -10.18
N VAL A 100 7.61 11.61 -9.54
CA VAL A 100 8.05 12.94 -9.98
C VAL A 100 8.74 12.87 -11.34
N GLY A 101 9.69 11.94 -11.54
CA GLY A 101 10.38 11.78 -12.82
C GLY A 101 9.45 11.44 -13.97
N ALA A 102 8.47 10.57 -13.73
CA ALA A 102 7.45 10.21 -14.72
C ALA A 102 6.60 11.43 -15.12
N ALA A 103 6.14 12.21 -14.14
CA ALA A 103 5.34 13.40 -14.37
C ALA A 103 6.11 14.48 -15.14
N LEU A 104 7.33 14.81 -14.70
CA LEU A 104 8.15 15.85 -15.33
C LEU A 104 8.49 15.50 -16.78
N SER A 105 8.95 14.27 -17.06
CA SER A 105 9.31 13.89 -18.42
C SER A 105 8.13 13.69 -19.37
N LEU A 106 6.90 13.56 -18.86
CA LEU A 106 5.69 13.70 -19.69
C LEU A 106 5.46 15.15 -20.14
N VAL A 107 5.63 16.11 -19.22
CA VAL A 107 5.50 17.55 -19.48
C VAL A 107 6.62 18.04 -20.41
N ASP A 108 7.88 17.62 -20.20
CA ASP A 108 9.03 17.97 -21.04
C ASP A 108 8.82 17.62 -22.52
N VAL A 109 8.09 16.52 -22.80
CA VAL A 109 7.79 16.07 -24.16
C VAL A 109 6.40 16.51 -24.64
N GLY A 110 5.63 17.24 -23.83
CA GLY A 110 4.25 17.65 -24.12
C GLY A 110 3.34 16.47 -24.42
N ALA A 111 3.48 15.36 -23.67
CA ALA A 111 2.70 14.15 -23.89
C ALA A 111 1.21 14.30 -23.55
N ASP A 112 0.90 15.23 -22.64
CA ASP A 112 -0.45 15.71 -22.28
C ASP A 112 -1.08 16.59 -23.37
N GLY A 113 -0.26 17.24 -24.21
CA GLY A 113 -0.70 18.05 -25.35
C GLY A 113 -1.61 19.21 -24.94
N ASP A 114 -2.50 19.62 -25.84
CA ASP A 114 -3.41 20.77 -25.63
C ASP A 114 -4.62 20.45 -24.73
N GLY A 115 -4.63 19.34 -23.96
CA GLY A 115 -5.85 18.93 -23.26
C GLY A 115 -5.80 17.80 -22.23
N GLY A 116 -4.65 17.21 -21.92
CA GLY A 116 -4.49 16.35 -20.75
C GLY A 116 -4.18 17.12 -19.46
N SER A 117 -4.06 16.38 -18.34
CA SER A 117 -3.41 16.86 -17.12
C SER A 117 -2.51 15.78 -16.53
N VAL A 118 -1.32 16.18 -16.07
CA VAL A 118 -0.36 15.34 -15.34
C VAL A 118 -0.38 15.76 -13.89
N TRP A 119 -0.74 14.85 -12.98
CA TRP A 119 -0.77 15.13 -11.54
C TRP A 119 0.29 14.29 -10.81
N VAL A 120 0.89 14.85 -9.75
CA VAL A 120 1.61 14.07 -8.73
C VAL A 120 0.83 14.21 -7.42
N ILE A 121 0.40 13.09 -6.85
CA ILE A 121 -0.32 13.05 -5.58
C ILE A 121 0.63 12.53 -4.50
N GLY A 122 0.93 13.38 -3.53
CA GLY A 122 1.73 13.03 -2.37
C GLY A 122 0.91 12.21 -1.37
N CYS A 123 1.31 10.96 -1.19
CA CYS A 123 0.62 9.93 -0.42
C CYS A 123 1.44 9.60 0.85
N PRO A 124 1.25 10.31 1.98
CA PRO A 124 1.95 10.00 3.22
C PRO A 124 1.45 8.68 3.84
N ALA A 125 2.14 8.21 4.87
CA ALA A 125 1.62 7.22 5.81
C ALA A 125 1.07 5.91 5.20
N GLU A 126 1.76 5.36 4.19
CA GLU A 126 1.48 4.01 3.66
C GLU A 126 1.61 2.97 4.78
N GLU A 127 2.62 3.10 5.66
CA GLU A 127 3.00 2.11 6.68
C GLU A 127 1.99 2.00 7.84
N GLY A 128 0.83 1.42 7.53
CA GLY A 128 -0.31 1.26 8.43
C GLY A 128 -1.00 2.57 8.85
N GLY A 129 -0.83 3.68 8.12
CA GLY A 129 -1.55 4.94 8.37
C GLY A 129 -2.78 5.15 7.50
N GLY A 130 -2.79 4.60 6.27
CA GLY A 130 -3.88 4.70 5.31
C GLY A 130 -4.00 6.08 4.67
N GLY A 131 -2.89 6.75 4.35
CA GLY A 131 -2.92 8.11 3.78
C GLY A 131 -3.69 8.21 2.46
N LYS A 132 -3.66 7.21 1.59
CA LYS A 132 -4.46 7.19 0.34
C LYS A 132 -5.94 7.00 0.63
N ILE A 133 -6.30 6.25 1.67
CA ILE A 133 -7.70 6.14 2.12
C ILE A 133 -8.22 7.50 2.57
N ARG A 134 -7.42 8.25 3.33
CA ARG A 134 -7.76 9.63 3.72
C ARG A 134 -7.79 10.61 2.55
N LEU A 135 -6.96 10.41 1.52
CA LEU A 135 -7.03 11.18 0.26
C LEU A 135 -8.31 10.87 -0.54
N ILE A 136 -8.82 9.63 -0.50
CA ILE A 136 -10.14 9.26 -1.05
C ILE A 136 -11.25 9.94 -0.24
N GLU A 137 -11.18 9.92 1.09
CA GLU A 137 -12.14 10.61 1.98
C GLU A 137 -12.14 12.14 1.76
N ALA A 138 -10.98 12.74 1.47
CA ALA A 138 -10.83 14.14 1.09
C ALA A 138 -11.24 14.45 -0.37
N GLY A 139 -11.72 13.45 -1.13
CA GLY A 139 -12.21 13.61 -2.50
C GLY A 139 -11.13 13.78 -3.58
N ILE A 140 -9.84 13.63 -3.26
CA ILE A 140 -8.74 13.94 -4.20
C ILE A 140 -8.77 13.08 -5.47
N PHE A 141 -9.31 11.86 -5.37
CA PHE A 141 -9.42 10.94 -6.50
C PHE A 141 -10.70 11.12 -7.37
N THR A 142 -11.61 12.07 -7.09
CA THR A 142 -12.82 12.23 -7.91
C THR A 142 -12.55 12.74 -9.32
N GLU A 143 -11.51 13.56 -9.49
CA GLU A 143 -11.11 14.15 -10.76
C GLU A 143 -10.06 13.30 -11.51
N VAL A 144 -9.62 12.17 -10.95
CA VAL A 144 -8.51 11.36 -11.48
C VAL A 144 -9.03 10.26 -12.40
N ASP A 145 -8.67 10.32 -13.68
CA ASP A 145 -9.07 9.29 -14.66
C ASP A 145 -8.24 8.00 -14.53
N VAL A 146 -6.94 8.10 -14.22
CA VAL A 146 -6.04 6.95 -14.00
C VAL A 146 -4.97 7.26 -12.94
N ALA A 147 -4.72 6.32 -12.03
CA ALA A 147 -3.63 6.37 -11.05
C ALA A 147 -2.51 5.35 -11.38
N LEU A 148 -1.25 5.79 -11.39
CA LEU A 148 -0.08 4.98 -11.76
C LEU A 148 1.00 5.00 -10.66
N MET A 149 1.53 3.83 -10.31
CA MET A 149 2.57 3.70 -9.28
C MET A 149 3.50 2.49 -9.53
N LEU A 150 4.78 2.62 -9.15
CA LEU A 150 5.72 1.51 -9.01
C LEU A 150 6.30 1.47 -7.60
N HIS A 151 6.53 0.26 -7.08
CA HIS A 151 7.14 -0.02 -5.79
C HIS A 151 8.47 -0.78 -5.98
N PRO A 152 9.57 -0.42 -5.29
CA PRO A 152 10.81 -1.21 -5.36
C PRO A 152 10.64 -2.58 -4.68
N ALA A 153 11.22 -3.65 -5.22
CA ALA A 153 11.04 -5.01 -4.72
C ALA A 153 12.23 -5.95 -5.05
N ASP A 154 12.07 -7.25 -4.74
CA ASP A 154 12.99 -8.32 -5.13
C ASP A 154 12.92 -8.68 -6.63
N SER A 155 11.92 -8.15 -7.36
CA SER A 155 11.49 -8.60 -8.68
C SER A 155 10.83 -7.47 -9.51
N ASN A 156 10.72 -7.63 -10.84
CA ASN A 156 9.95 -6.70 -11.69
C ASN A 156 8.61 -7.35 -12.04
N GLU A 157 7.48 -6.73 -11.70
CA GLU A 157 6.15 -7.34 -11.84
C GLU A 157 5.11 -6.30 -12.26
N VAL A 158 4.14 -6.69 -13.09
CA VAL A 158 3.08 -5.78 -13.61
C VAL A 158 1.67 -6.16 -13.17
N ASP A 159 1.54 -7.32 -12.54
CA ASP A 159 0.31 -7.83 -11.92
C ASP A 159 0.64 -8.50 -10.56
N PRO A 160 1.42 -7.85 -9.67
CA PRO A 160 1.65 -8.40 -8.33
C PRO A 160 0.34 -8.48 -7.54
N PRO A 161 0.07 -9.61 -6.85
CA PRO A 161 -1.08 -9.77 -5.98
C PRO A 161 -0.77 -9.21 -4.57
N TYR A 162 -1.73 -8.49 -3.97
CA TYR A 162 -1.63 -7.91 -2.64
C TYR A 162 -2.77 -8.39 -1.75
N LEU A 163 -2.49 -8.62 -0.47
CA LEU A 163 -3.46 -9.07 0.52
C LEU A 163 -4.31 -7.89 1.01
N ALA A 164 -5.61 -8.09 1.08
CA ALA A 164 -6.48 -7.26 1.91
C ALA A 164 -6.12 -7.48 3.40
N ARG A 165 -6.13 -6.43 4.23
CA ARG A 165 -5.79 -6.50 5.66
C ARG A 165 -6.65 -5.58 6.53
N VAL A 166 -6.89 -6.02 7.76
CA VAL A 166 -7.41 -5.18 8.85
C VAL A 166 -6.75 -5.61 10.17
N GLY A 167 -6.65 -4.69 11.14
CA GLY A 167 -6.06 -4.97 12.45
C GLY A 167 -6.79 -4.27 13.59
N TYR A 168 -6.79 -4.89 14.76
CA TYR A 168 -7.46 -4.42 15.97
C TYR A 168 -6.59 -4.61 17.21
N ASP A 169 -6.59 -3.60 18.07
CA ASP A 169 -6.29 -3.78 19.49
C ASP A 169 -7.62 -4.08 20.19
N ILE A 170 -7.68 -5.19 20.94
CA ILE A 170 -8.87 -5.65 21.65
C ILE A 170 -8.56 -5.70 23.15
N THR A 171 -9.39 -5.04 23.96
CA THR A 171 -9.27 -5.00 25.42
C THR A 171 -10.47 -5.67 26.08
N PHE A 172 -10.21 -6.37 27.17
CA PHE A 172 -11.19 -7.08 27.98
C PHE A 172 -11.14 -6.52 29.40
N HIS A 173 -12.31 -6.22 29.95
CA HIS A 173 -12.46 -5.62 31.28
C HIS A 173 -13.33 -6.51 32.15
N GLY A 174 -12.81 -6.85 33.33
CA GLY A 174 -13.42 -7.76 34.29
C GLY A 174 -13.49 -7.13 35.68
N ARG A 175 -13.06 -7.85 36.72
CA ARG A 175 -13.08 -7.37 38.11
C ARG A 175 -12.07 -8.11 38.97
N ALA A 176 -11.20 -7.39 39.67
CA ALA A 176 -10.15 -8.01 40.47
C ALA A 176 -10.74 -8.67 41.72
N SER A 177 -10.12 -9.78 42.11
CA SER A 177 -10.24 -10.37 43.44
C SER A 177 -8.96 -11.12 43.81
N HIS A 178 -8.82 -11.46 45.09
CA HIS A 178 -7.71 -12.31 45.55
C HIS A 178 -8.02 -13.78 45.20
N VAL A 179 -7.17 -14.42 44.40
CA VAL A 179 -7.46 -15.73 43.76
C VAL A 179 -7.81 -16.86 44.75
N ILE A 180 -7.23 -16.85 45.96
CA ILE A 180 -7.58 -17.83 47.03
C ILE A 180 -8.72 -17.35 47.94
N ALA A 181 -8.77 -16.07 48.31
CA ALA A 181 -9.62 -15.59 49.40
C ALA A 181 -11.03 -15.12 48.97
N ALA A 182 -11.22 -14.80 47.69
CA ALA A 182 -12.53 -14.47 47.11
C ALA A 182 -12.60 -14.72 45.59
N PRO A 183 -12.23 -15.92 45.07
CA PRO A 183 -12.29 -16.21 43.63
C PRO A 183 -13.67 -16.00 43.04
N GLU A 184 -14.74 -16.27 43.79
CA GLU A 184 -16.15 -16.15 43.37
C GLU A 184 -16.58 -14.72 43.05
N ARG A 185 -15.76 -13.72 43.40
CA ARG A 185 -16.00 -12.31 43.11
C ARG A 185 -15.20 -11.81 41.92
N GLY A 186 -14.20 -12.56 41.48
CA GLY A 186 -13.37 -12.20 40.34
C GLY A 186 -14.10 -12.36 39.00
N ILE A 187 -13.71 -11.56 38.01
CA ILE A 187 -14.05 -11.75 36.60
C ILE A 187 -12.74 -11.60 35.84
N SER A 188 -12.27 -12.68 35.20
CA SER A 188 -10.93 -12.75 34.62
C SER A 188 -10.91 -12.34 33.15
N ALA A 189 -10.38 -11.16 32.87
CA ALA A 189 -10.13 -10.68 31.51
C ALA A 189 -9.09 -11.56 30.78
N LEU A 190 -8.16 -12.18 31.50
CA LEU A 190 -7.19 -13.13 30.92
C LEU A 190 -7.90 -14.37 30.35
N GLU A 191 -8.93 -14.89 31.01
CA GLU A 191 -9.69 -16.04 30.50
C GLU A 191 -10.48 -15.68 29.23
N ALA A 192 -10.94 -14.42 29.08
CA ALA A 192 -11.53 -13.95 27.83
C ALA A 192 -10.49 -13.91 26.69
N VAL A 193 -9.25 -13.48 26.97
CA VAL A 193 -8.15 -13.54 25.99
C VAL A 193 -7.81 -14.98 25.62
N LEU A 194 -7.68 -15.90 26.58
CA LEU A 194 -7.42 -17.31 26.31
C LEU A 194 -8.57 -17.97 25.53
N GLY A 195 -9.82 -17.64 25.87
CA GLY A 195 -11.03 -18.04 25.15
C GLY A 195 -11.04 -17.57 23.69
N PHE A 196 -10.62 -16.32 23.42
CA PHE A 196 -10.46 -15.80 22.06
C PHE A 196 -9.45 -16.64 21.25
N PHE A 197 -8.26 -16.90 21.80
CA PHE A 197 -7.25 -17.72 21.11
C PHE A 197 -7.73 -19.16 20.86
N HIS A 198 -8.44 -19.76 21.82
CA HIS A 198 -9.05 -21.08 21.65
C HIS A 198 -10.09 -21.08 20.51
N LEU A 199 -11.04 -20.14 20.52
CA LEU A 199 -12.09 -20.04 19.51
C LEU A 199 -11.54 -19.72 18.11
N VAL A 200 -10.55 -18.82 17.99
CA VAL A 200 -9.84 -18.55 16.73
C VAL A 200 -9.21 -19.82 16.16
N ASN A 201 -8.56 -20.63 17.00
CA ASN A 201 -7.96 -21.89 16.56
C ASN A 201 -9.01 -22.95 16.19
N SER A 202 -10.16 -22.98 16.88
CA SER A 202 -11.28 -23.87 16.56
C SER A 202 -12.00 -23.51 15.24
N VAL A 203 -12.07 -22.22 14.84
CA VAL A 203 -12.65 -21.84 13.54
C VAL A 203 -11.67 -21.91 12.37
N ARG A 204 -10.34 -21.85 12.62
CA ARG A 204 -9.30 -21.78 11.57
C ARG A 204 -9.38 -22.90 10.51
N PRO A 205 -9.70 -24.17 10.82
CA PRO A 205 -9.87 -25.23 9.81
C PRO A 205 -11.07 -25.04 8.87
N TYR A 206 -11.98 -24.12 9.19
CA TYR A 206 -13.22 -23.85 8.45
C TYR A 206 -13.17 -22.47 7.74
N LEU A 207 -11.97 -21.97 7.48
CA LEU A 207 -11.71 -20.78 6.67
C LEU A 207 -11.06 -21.17 5.33
N ARG A 208 -11.12 -20.28 4.34
CA ARG A 208 -10.37 -20.39 3.08
C ARG A 208 -8.86 -20.35 3.38
N SER A 209 -8.04 -21.05 2.59
CA SER A 209 -6.63 -21.33 2.94
C SER A 209 -5.68 -20.11 2.92
N ASP A 210 -6.14 -18.97 2.41
CA ASP A 210 -5.51 -17.65 2.46
C ASP A 210 -5.88 -16.81 3.69
N ALA A 211 -6.78 -17.30 4.56
CA ALA A 211 -7.20 -16.59 5.76
C ALA A 211 -6.11 -16.63 6.85
N HIS A 212 -5.37 -15.54 6.97
CA HIS A 212 -4.31 -15.40 7.96
C HIS A 212 -4.77 -14.52 9.12
N ILE A 213 -5.27 -15.16 10.19
CA ILE A 213 -5.50 -14.52 11.50
C ILE A 213 -4.23 -14.71 12.34
N ASN A 214 -3.53 -13.62 12.64
CA ASN A 214 -2.35 -13.56 13.49
C ASN A 214 -2.65 -12.68 14.72
N ALA A 215 -2.36 -13.15 15.92
CA ALA A 215 -2.64 -12.39 17.15
C ALA A 215 -1.56 -12.59 18.22
N ILE A 216 -1.39 -11.59 19.08
CA ILE A 216 -0.49 -11.60 20.25
C ILE A 216 -1.24 -11.10 21.49
N ILE A 217 -0.88 -11.60 22.68
CA ILE A 217 -1.32 -11.02 23.95
C ILE A 217 -0.40 -9.83 24.24
N THR A 218 -0.98 -8.63 24.44
CA THR A 218 -0.22 -7.43 24.81
C THR A 218 -0.22 -7.21 26.32
N HIS A 219 -1.31 -7.58 27.01
CA HIS A 219 -1.44 -7.51 28.46
C HIS A 219 -2.17 -8.74 29.00
N GLY A 220 -1.59 -9.42 30.00
CA GLY A 220 -2.12 -10.67 30.57
C GLY A 220 -2.33 -10.64 32.09
N GLY A 221 -2.52 -9.46 32.67
CA GLY A 221 -2.51 -9.24 34.12
C GLY A 221 -1.10 -8.98 34.69
N SER A 222 -1.04 -8.65 35.99
CA SER A 222 0.16 -8.08 36.62
C SER A 222 0.72 -8.86 37.81
N ALA A 223 -0.05 -9.77 38.40
CA ALA A 223 0.38 -10.58 39.56
C ALA A 223 -0.40 -11.90 39.64
N PRO A 224 0.23 -13.05 39.97
CA PRO A 224 -0.40 -14.37 39.94
C PRO A 224 -1.38 -14.62 41.10
N ASN A 225 -1.40 -13.77 42.13
CA ASN A 225 -2.30 -13.86 43.27
C ASN A 225 -3.56 -12.97 43.15
N VAL A 226 -3.73 -12.26 42.03
CA VAL A 226 -4.85 -11.36 41.75
C VAL A 226 -5.52 -11.80 40.45
N VAL A 227 -6.86 -11.88 40.43
CA VAL A 227 -7.63 -12.14 39.21
C VAL A 227 -7.43 -10.97 38.23
N PRO A 228 -6.94 -11.19 37.00
CA PRO A 228 -6.70 -10.11 36.04
C PRO A 228 -8.00 -9.42 35.62
N GLU A 229 -8.20 -8.18 36.07
CA GLU A 229 -9.38 -7.38 35.68
C GLU A 229 -9.20 -6.61 34.36
N PHE A 230 -7.98 -6.58 33.84
CA PHE A 230 -7.66 -6.07 32.52
C PHE A 230 -6.75 -7.03 31.79
N ALA A 231 -7.08 -7.31 30.53
CA ALA A 231 -6.22 -8.03 29.60
C ALA A 231 -6.45 -7.49 28.18
N ALA A 232 -5.43 -7.59 27.34
CA ALA A 232 -5.49 -7.06 25.98
C ALA A 232 -4.69 -7.92 25.00
N LEU A 233 -5.15 -7.92 23.76
CA LEU A 233 -4.51 -8.58 22.63
C LEU A 233 -4.51 -7.65 21.42
N GLN A 234 -3.59 -7.89 20.49
CA GLN A 234 -3.61 -7.31 19.16
C GLN A 234 -3.82 -8.43 18.14
N VAL A 235 -4.67 -8.20 17.13
CA VAL A 235 -4.95 -9.14 16.04
C VAL A 235 -4.85 -8.43 14.69
N VAL A 236 -4.27 -9.12 13.71
CA VAL A 236 -4.28 -8.74 12.29
C VAL A 236 -4.86 -9.89 11.48
N ILE A 237 -5.73 -9.55 10.54
CA ILE A 237 -6.42 -10.46 9.64
C ILE A 237 -5.98 -10.11 8.21
N ARG A 238 -5.67 -11.12 7.40
CA ARG A 238 -5.40 -10.98 5.96
C ARG A 238 -6.10 -12.04 5.12
N THR A 239 -6.43 -11.69 3.88
CA THR A 239 -7.04 -12.54 2.84
C THR A 239 -6.62 -12.06 1.45
N ASN A 240 -6.81 -12.89 0.41
CA ASN A 240 -6.58 -12.53 -0.99
C ASN A 240 -7.67 -11.60 -1.58
N ASP A 241 -8.77 -11.37 -0.88
CA ASP A 241 -9.79 -10.40 -1.31
C ASP A 241 -10.53 -9.75 -0.12
N ARG A 242 -10.92 -8.49 -0.29
CA ARG A 242 -11.58 -7.67 0.73
C ARG A 242 -13.00 -8.11 1.10
N THR A 243 -13.68 -8.89 0.25
CA THR A 243 -15.05 -9.35 0.54
C THR A 243 -14.98 -10.44 1.59
N TYR A 244 -14.08 -11.41 1.37
CA TYR A 244 -13.80 -12.46 2.34
C TYR A 244 -13.07 -11.91 3.59
N LEU A 245 -12.31 -10.81 3.48
CA LEU A 245 -11.76 -10.12 4.65
C LEU A 245 -12.87 -9.73 5.64
N ALA A 246 -13.94 -9.10 5.16
CA ALA A 246 -15.07 -8.64 5.98
C ALA A 246 -15.84 -9.81 6.62
N GLU A 247 -15.94 -10.96 5.93
CA GLU A 247 -16.52 -12.18 6.51
C GLU A 247 -15.68 -12.72 7.69
N VAL A 248 -14.35 -12.71 7.54
CA VAL A 248 -13.42 -13.18 8.60
C VAL A 248 -13.30 -12.16 9.73
N GLU A 249 -13.29 -10.85 9.43
CA GLU A 249 -13.33 -9.74 10.39
C GLU A 249 -14.56 -9.84 11.30
N SER A 250 -15.76 -9.91 10.72
CA SER A 250 -17.01 -10.10 11.44
C SER A 250 -16.95 -11.33 12.37
N ARG A 251 -16.42 -12.45 11.88
CA ARG A 251 -16.26 -13.68 12.68
C ARG A 251 -15.25 -13.52 13.83
N VAL A 252 -14.15 -12.80 13.64
CA VAL A 252 -13.13 -12.57 14.69
C VAL A 252 -13.65 -11.62 15.76
N LEU A 253 -14.40 -10.58 15.39
CA LEU A 253 -15.03 -9.67 16.37
C LEU A 253 -16.15 -10.38 17.17
N GLU A 254 -16.93 -11.27 16.52
CA GLU A 254 -17.93 -12.08 17.22
C GLU A 254 -17.29 -13.15 18.14
N ILE A 255 -16.13 -13.67 17.79
CA ILE A 255 -15.32 -14.50 18.70
C ILE A 255 -14.86 -13.71 19.93
N ALA A 256 -14.43 -12.45 19.78
CA ALA A 256 -14.06 -11.60 20.93
C ALA A 256 -15.25 -11.35 21.87
N ARG A 257 -16.45 -11.07 21.33
CA ARG A 257 -17.70 -10.96 22.11
C ARG A 257 -18.05 -12.27 22.81
N SER A 258 -17.96 -13.38 22.09
CA SER A 258 -18.26 -14.72 22.63
C SER A 258 -17.34 -15.08 23.79
N ALA A 259 -16.04 -14.81 23.66
CA ALA A 259 -15.05 -15.08 24.70
C ALA A 259 -15.24 -14.20 25.94
N ALA A 260 -15.58 -12.92 25.77
CA ALA A 260 -15.92 -12.02 26.87
C ALA A 260 -17.20 -12.46 27.61
N SER A 261 -18.27 -12.74 26.85
CA SER A 261 -19.57 -13.17 27.39
C SER A 261 -19.48 -14.49 28.15
N ALA A 262 -18.64 -15.43 27.71
CA ALA A 262 -18.43 -16.72 28.38
C ALA A 262 -17.89 -16.61 29.81
N VAL A 263 -17.18 -15.52 30.14
CA VAL A 263 -16.58 -15.29 31.48
C VAL A 263 -17.18 -14.08 32.21
N GLY A 264 -18.11 -13.35 31.57
CA GLY A 264 -18.74 -12.15 32.13
C GLY A 264 -17.90 -10.86 32.03
N CYS A 265 -16.93 -10.79 31.11
CA CYS A 265 -16.18 -9.57 30.83
C CYS A 265 -16.93 -8.63 29.88
N GLU A 266 -16.63 -7.34 29.97
CA GLU A 266 -16.84 -6.39 28.89
C GLU A 266 -15.70 -6.47 27.88
N VAL A 267 -15.96 -6.11 26.62
CA VAL A 267 -14.94 -6.10 25.55
C VAL A 267 -15.08 -4.85 24.68
N GLN A 268 -13.94 -4.27 24.30
CA GLN A 268 -13.83 -3.11 23.44
C GLN A 268 -12.71 -3.35 22.43
N TRP A 269 -12.82 -2.79 21.22
CA TRP A 269 -11.77 -2.88 20.19
C TRP A 269 -11.63 -1.58 19.40
N THR A 270 -10.40 -1.30 18.97
CA THR A 270 -10.03 -0.13 18.16
C THR A 270 -9.25 -0.63 16.93
N GLN A 271 -9.57 -0.13 15.74
CA GLN A 271 -8.80 -0.46 14.53
C GLN A 271 -7.39 0.16 14.62
N THR A 272 -6.35 -0.65 14.37
CA THR A 272 -4.95 -0.20 14.44
C THR A 272 -4.46 0.50 13.17
N ALA A 273 -5.18 0.28 12.08
CA ALA A 273 -5.07 0.98 10.79
C ALA A 273 -6.44 0.88 10.08
N PRO A 274 -6.75 1.79 9.14
CA PRO A 274 -7.88 1.59 8.22
C PRO A 274 -7.77 0.25 7.47
N PRO A 275 -8.88 -0.40 7.06
CA PRO A 275 -8.82 -1.62 6.26
C PRO A 275 -8.21 -1.37 4.88
N TYR A 276 -7.10 -2.03 4.57
CA TYR A 276 -6.50 -1.99 3.23
C TYR A 276 -7.12 -3.11 2.40
N TRP A 277 -7.45 -2.83 1.15
CA TRP A 277 -8.03 -3.82 0.24
C TRP A 277 -6.98 -4.51 -0.61
N ASP A 278 -7.37 -5.59 -1.28
CA ASP A 278 -6.60 -6.17 -2.38
C ASP A 278 -6.44 -5.16 -3.52
N VAL A 279 -5.33 -5.26 -4.26
CA VAL A 279 -5.09 -4.37 -5.42
C VAL A 279 -5.78 -4.94 -6.64
N ARG A 280 -6.83 -4.26 -7.07
CA ARG A 280 -7.58 -4.55 -8.29
C ARG A 280 -6.85 -3.97 -9.52
N GLN A 281 -5.79 -4.66 -9.92
CA GLN A 281 -4.97 -4.30 -11.08
C GLN A 281 -5.81 -4.12 -12.35
N ASN A 282 -5.57 -3.07 -13.13
CA ASN A 282 -6.17 -2.93 -14.46
C ASN A 282 -5.31 -3.66 -15.51
N PRO A 283 -5.77 -4.77 -16.10
CA PRO A 283 -4.94 -5.57 -17.01
C PRO A 283 -4.56 -4.83 -18.30
N VAL A 284 -5.28 -3.78 -18.71
CA VAL A 284 -4.86 -2.93 -19.84
C VAL A 284 -3.61 -2.12 -19.44
N LEU A 285 -3.59 -1.54 -18.25
CA LEU A 285 -2.43 -0.82 -17.74
C LEU A 285 -1.24 -1.76 -17.49
N ALA A 286 -1.48 -2.97 -16.98
CA ALA A 286 -0.45 -4.00 -16.83
C ALA A 286 0.14 -4.45 -18.19
N GLU A 287 -0.69 -4.58 -19.23
CA GLU A 287 -0.27 -4.87 -20.62
C GLU A 287 0.61 -3.75 -21.20
N LEU A 288 0.31 -2.48 -20.87
CA LEU A 288 1.14 -1.33 -21.26
C LEU A 288 2.45 -1.29 -20.47
N ALA A 289 2.39 -1.45 -19.14
CA ALA A 289 3.56 -1.43 -18.28
C ALA A 289 4.57 -2.51 -18.67
N ARG A 290 4.12 -3.73 -18.99
CA ARG A 290 5.00 -4.82 -19.46
C ARG A 290 5.84 -4.41 -20.66
N LYS A 291 5.21 -3.78 -21.66
CA LYS A 291 5.88 -3.31 -22.89
C LYS A 291 6.88 -2.19 -22.64
N GLU A 292 6.72 -1.41 -21.57
CA GLU A 292 7.69 -0.37 -21.20
C GLU A 292 8.79 -0.94 -20.28
N PHE A 293 8.52 -1.95 -19.45
CA PHE A 293 9.54 -2.76 -18.77
C PHE A 293 10.47 -3.46 -19.79
N ASP A 294 9.90 -4.04 -20.84
CA ASP A 294 10.66 -4.65 -21.95
C ASP A 294 11.59 -3.62 -22.63
N ARG A 295 11.14 -2.37 -22.81
CA ARG A 295 11.96 -1.28 -23.39
C ARG A 295 13.15 -0.88 -22.53
N VAL A 296 12.98 -0.84 -21.19
CA VAL A 296 14.09 -0.55 -20.26
C VAL A 296 14.95 -1.79 -19.94
N GLY A 297 14.76 -2.89 -20.69
CA GLY A 297 15.56 -4.12 -20.58
C GLY A 297 15.29 -4.93 -19.31
N ARG A 298 14.17 -4.71 -18.62
CA ARG A 298 13.83 -5.35 -17.35
C ARG A 298 12.87 -6.51 -17.55
N VAL A 299 13.35 -7.72 -17.26
CA VAL A 299 12.55 -8.95 -17.36
C VAL A 299 11.44 -8.96 -16.30
N VAL A 300 10.19 -9.00 -16.76
CA VAL A 300 8.99 -9.05 -15.90
C VAL A 300 8.66 -10.48 -15.51
N THR A 301 8.71 -10.77 -14.21
CA THR A 301 8.29 -12.02 -13.57
C THR A 301 6.79 -12.02 -13.22
N GLN A 302 6.32 -13.10 -12.60
CA GLN A 302 4.96 -13.21 -12.07
C GLN A 302 4.98 -13.86 -10.68
N ALA A 303 4.62 -13.09 -9.66
CA ALA A 303 4.41 -13.57 -8.31
C ALA A 303 3.33 -14.66 -8.26
N GLN A 304 3.65 -15.77 -7.59
CA GLN A 304 2.71 -16.88 -7.38
C GLN A 304 1.86 -16.73 -6.11
N ARG A 305 2.21 -15.79 -5.22
CA ARG A 305 1.55 -15.55 -3.93
C ARG A 305 1.72 -14.09 -3.53
N ALA A 306 0.68 -13.53 -2.91
CA ALA A 306 0.76 -12.21 -2.30
C ALA A 306 1.69 -12.23 -1.07
N ARG A 307 2.50 -11.19 -0.92
CA ARG A 307 3.44 -11.02 0.22
C ARG A 307 3.20 -9.75 1.03
N ALA A 308 2.62 -8.72 0.40
CA ALA A 308 2.41 -7.39 0.97
C ALA A 308 0.91 -7.00 0.94
N SER A 309 0.61 -5.84 1.53
CA SER A 309 -0.71 -5.20 1.56
C SER A 309 -0.49 -3.70 1.46
N THR A 310 -1.21 -3.00 0.57
CA THR A 310 -1.07 -1.54 0.41
C THR A 310 -2.42 -0.83 0.38
N ASP A 311 -2.48 0.41 0.88
CA ASP A 311 -3.69 1.24 0.81
C ASP A 311 -3.99 1.77 -0.61
N LEU A 312 -3.06 1.56 -1.56
CA LEU A 312 -3.34 1.66 -2.99
C LEU A 312 -4.41 0.67 -3.45
N GLY A 313 -4.61 -0.45 -2.73
CA GLY A 313 -5.74 -1.34 -2.94
C GLY A 313 -7.06 -0.56 -2.93
N ASN A 314 -7.22 0.35 -1.98
CA ASN A 314 -8.42 1.18 -1.85
C ASN A 314 -8.57 2.17 -3.03
N VAL A 315 -7.45 2.72 -3.54
CA VAL A 315 -7.45 3.56 -4.76
C VAL A 315 -7.93 2.76 -5.97
N SER A 316 -7.46 1.52 -6.14
CA SER A 316 -7.82 0.62 -7.25
C SER A 316 -9.30 0.19 -7.29
N TYR A 317 -10.08 0.53 -6.25
CA TYR A 317 -11.53 0.36 -6.21
C TYR A 317 -12.33 1.65 -6.50
N VAL A 318 -11.70 2.83 -6.51
CA VAL A 318 -12.36 4.11 -6.84
C VAL A 318 -11.96 4.68 -8.20
N VAL A 319 -10.73 4.44 -8.66
CA VAL A 319 -10.24 4.83 -9.99
C VAL A 319 -9.49 3.67 -10.66
N PRO A 320 -9.39 3.64 -12.01
CA PRO A 320 -8.50 2.72 -12.70
C PRO A 320 -7.05 2.91 -12.23
N ALA A 321 -6.44 1.85 -11.69
CA ALA A 321 -5.10 1.90 -11.10
C ALA A 321 -4.14 0.84 -11.67
N PHE A 322 -2.84 1.14 -11.56
CA PHE A 322 -1.74 0.22 -11.81
C PHE A 322 -0.73 0.27 -10.67
N HIS A 323 -0.33 -0.90 -10.19
CA HIS A 323 0.74 -1.07 -9.20
C HIS A 323 1.72 -2.14 -9.67
N GLY A 324 2.90 -1.74 -10.12
CA GLY A 324 3.97 -2.68 -10.45
C GLY A 324 5.06 -2.74 -9.40
N ASN A 325 5.75 -3.87 -9.33
CA ASN A 325 7.02 -4.00 -8.64
C ASN A 325 8.16 -3.70 -9.62
N ILE A 326 9.22 -3.04 -9.17
CA ILE A 326 10.47 -2.85 -9.92
C ILE A 326 11.65 -3.38 -9.10
N GLN A 327 12.46 -4.25 -9.70
CA GLN A 327 13.54 -4.91 -8.98
C GLN A 327 14.59 -3.89 -8.55
N LEU A 328 14.82 -3.79 -7.24
CA LEU A 328 15.93 -3.03 -6.68
C LEU A 328 17.23 -3.82 -6.88
N GLY A 329 17.28 -5.06 -6.39
CA GLY A 329 18.42 -5.96 -6.57
C GLY A 329 18.10 -7.40 -6.18
N PRO A 330 18.96 -8.36 -6.55
CA PRO A 330 18.71 -9.78 -6.32
C PRO A 330 18.80 -10.13 -4.83
N GLY A 331 17.75 -10.76 -4.28
CA GLY A 331 17.73 -11.23 -2.89
C GLY A 331 17.60 -10.13 -1.84
N LEU A 332 17.02 -8.97 -2.20
CA LEU A 332 16.71 -7.89 -1.27
C LEU A 332 15.23 -7.93 -0.88
N ASP A 333 14.94 -8.42 0.31
CA ASP A 333 13.60 -8.36 0.91
C ASP A 333 13.33 -6.95 1.50
N PRO A 334 12.17 -6.32 1.22
CA PRO A 334 11.74 -5.09 1.89
C PRO A 334 11.67 -5.23 3.43
N HIS A 335 11.63 -4.09 4.12
CA HIS A 335 11.70 -3.95 5.59
C HIS A 335 13.03 -4.46 6.22
N THR A 336 14.11 -4.55 5.43
CA THR A 336 15.48 -4.88 5.90
C THR A 336 16.43 -3.68 5.83
N ARG A 337 17.54 -3.71 6.59
CA ARG A 337 18.56 -2.64 6.54
C ARG A 337 19.34 -2.66 5.23
N GLU A 338 19.46 -3.86 4.66
CA GLU A 338 20.05 -4.17 3.37
C GLU A 338 19.25 -3.52 2.23
N PHE A 339 17.91 -3.61 2.28
CA PHE A 339 17.03 -2.91 1.34
C PHE A 339 17.10 -1.38 1.51
N ALA A 340 17.12 -0.89 2.75
CA ALA A 340 17.31 0.54 3.03
C ALA A 340 18.63 1.05 2.43
N ALA A 341 19.75 0.34 2.62
CA ALA A 341 21.03 0.71 2.03
C ALA A 341 21.02 0.65 0.49
N ALA A 342 20.36 -0.37 -0.10
CA ALA A 342 20.21 -0.48 -1.53
C ALA A 342 19.39 0.67 -2.15
N ALA A 343 18.40 1.21 -1.41
CA ALA A 343 17.57 2.34 -1.83
C ALA A 343 18.31 3.71 -1.90
N ALA A 344 19.57 3.78 -1.47
CA ALA A 344 20.48 4.91 -1.69
C ALA A 344 21.74 4.54 -2.52
N SER A 345 21.71 3.37 -3.16
CA SER A 345 22.82 2.86 -3.98
C SER A 345 22.55 3.01 -5.49
N PRO A 346 23.52 2.71 -6.37
CA PRO A 346 23.31 2.68 -7.82
C PRO A 346 22.17 1.77 -8.29
N TYR A 347 21.76 0.78 -7.48
CA TYR A 347 20.54 -0.01 -7.72
C TYR A 347 19.27 0.84 -7.60
N GLY A 348 19.17 1.69 -6.57
CA GLY A 348 18.08 2.63 -6.38
C GLY A 348 18.06 3.72 -7.45
N GLU A 349 19.23 4.24 -7.82
CA GLU A 349 19.39 5.16 -8.95
C GLU A 349 18.85 4.58 -10.26
N GLN A 350 19.21 3.33 -10.57
CA GLN A 350 18.72 2.63 -11.74
C GLN A 350 17.20 2.35 -11.64
N ALA A 351 16.69 1.99 -10.47
CA ALA A 351 15.26 1.79 -10.26
C ALA A 351 14.45 3.08 -10.49
N VAL A 352 14.93 4.24 -10.01
CA VAL A 352 14.28 5.54 -10.25
C VAL A 352 14.20 5.86 -11.73
N ARG A 353 15.33 5.78 -12.45
CA ARG A 353 15.39 6.09 -13.87
C ARG A 353 14.51 5.15 -14.70
N ASP A 354 14.67 3.85 -14.52
CA ASP A 354 13.95 2.84 -15.31
C ASP A 354 12.45 2.85 -14.98
N GLY A 355 12.10 3.04 -13.70
CA GLY A 355 10.71 3.05 -13.23
C GLY A 355 9.95 4.32 -13.59
N ALA A 356 10.58 5.49 -13.48
CA ALA A 356 10.04 6.73 -14.05
C ALA A 356 9.74 6.56 -15.54
N ARG A 357 10.61 5.84 -16.28
CA ARG A 357 10.44 5.60 -17.71
C ARG A 357 9.32 4.63 -18.05
N VAL A 358 9.10 3.60 -17.23
CA VAL A 358 7.91 2.72 -17.33
C VAL A 358 6.63 3.52 -17.10
N LEU A 359 6.57 4.28 -16.00
CA LEU A 359 5.40 5.10 -15.63
C LEU A 359 5.07 6.16 -16.68
N ALA A 360 6.06 6.93 -17.14
CA ALA A 360 5.90 7.89 -18.24
C ALA A 360 5.47 7.21 -19.54
N GLY A 361 6.03 6.04 -19.87
CA GLY A 361 5.65 5.27 -21.06
C GLY A 361 4.18 4.83 -21.05
N VAL A 362 3.63 4.49 -19.89
CA VAL A 362 2.19 4.20 -19.72
C VAL A 362 1.36 5.48 -19.87
N GLY A 363 1.70 6.55 -19.13
CA GLY A 363 0.98 7.83 -19.18
C GLY A 363 0.93 8.45 -20.59
N ALA A 364 2.05 8.43 -21.31
CA ALA A 364 2.14 8.97 -22.67
C ALA A 364 1.20 8.27 -23.65
N ARG A 365 1.07 6.94 -23.53
CA ARG A 365 0.12 6.14 -24.34
C ARG A 365 -1.33 6.44 -24.00
N LEU A 366 -1.64 6.74 -22.73
CA LEU A 366 -3.00 7.06 -22.28
C LEU A 366 -3.49 8.41 -22.82
N PHE A 367 -2.64 9.44 -22.86
CA PHE A 367 -2.97 10.73 -23.48
C PHE A 367 -3.14 10.63 -25.00
N ASN A 368 -2.25 9.89 -25.67
CA ASN A 368 -2.16 9.86 -27.13
C ASN A 368 -3.12 8.83 -27.80
N ASP A 369 -3.69 7.89 -27.04
CA ASP A 369 -4.66 6.90 -27.54
C ASP A 369 -5.94 6.87 -26.68
N ARG A 370 -6.96 7.61 -27.15
CA ARG A 370 -8.29 7.64 -26.54
C ARG A 370 -9.00 6.27 -26.53
N SER A 371 -8.60 5.32 -27.39
CA SER A 371 -9.14 3.96 -27.40
C SER A 371 -8.54 3.09 -26.28
N LEU A 372 -7.25 3.28 -25.96
CA LEU A 372 -6.63 2.70 -24.77
C LEU A 372 -7.27 3.26 -23.49
N MET A 373 -7.46 4.58 -23.39
CA MET A 373 -8.13 5.16 -22.22
C MET A 373 -9.55 4.63 -22.05
N LYS A 374 -10.35 4.57 -23.13
CA LYS A 374 -11.68 3.97 -23.10
C LYS A 374 -11.67 2.51 -22.63
N ARG A 375 -10.73 1.68 -23.12
CA ARG A 375 -10.55 0.29 -22.64
C ARG A 375 -10.20 0.20 -21.15
N VAL A 376 -9.39 1.13 -20.63
CA VAL A 376 -9.01 1.19 -19.21
C VAL A 376 -10.25 1.43 -18.34
N HIS A 377 -11.10 2.40 -18.68
CA HIS A 377 -12.36 2.63 -17.95
C HIS A 377 -13.38 1.50 -18.14
N GLU A 378 -13.51 0.92 -19.33
CA GLU A 378 -14.41 -0.23 -19.57
C GLU A 378 -14.03 -1.45 -18.70
N GLN A 379 -12.73 -1.74 -18.60
CA GLN A 379 -12.21 -2.81 -17.75
C GLN A 379 -12.36 -2.51 -16.25
N PHE A 380 -12.33 -1.23 -15.85
CA PHE A 380 -12.60 -0.80 -14.48
C PHE A 380 -14.10 -0.83 -14.13
N ALA A 381 -14.99 -0.53 -15.09
CA ALA A 381 -16.44 -0.61 -14.91
C ALA A 381 -16.97 -2.06 -14.92
N ALA A 382 -16.27 -2.99 -15.57
CA ALA A 382 -16.57 -4.41 -15.50
C ALA A 382 -16.46 -4.95 -14.04
N PRO A 383 -17.25 -5.97 -13.65
CA PRO A 383 -17.05 -6.64 -12.36
C PRO A 383 -15.64 -7.25 -12.26
N ALA A 384 -15.03 -7.20 -11.07
CA ALA A 384 -13.80 -7.95 -10.81
C ALA A 384 -14.05 -9.45 -11.07
N SER A 385 -13.24 -10.07 -11.93
CA SER A 385 -13.41 -11.48 -12.29
C SER A 385 -13.02 -12.36 -11.10
N LYS A 386 -13.90 -13.30 -10.73
CA LYS A 386 -13.66 -14.23 -9.62
C LYS A 386 -12.56 -15.25 -9.94
N ASP A 387 -12.20 -15.39 -11.22
CA ASP A 387 -11.39 -16.49 -11.74
C ASP A 387 -9.87 -16.27 -11.65
N MET A 388 -9.37 -15.05 -11.40
CA MET A 388 -7.92 -14.83 -11.20
C MET A 388 -7.39 -15.57 -9.96
N ASN A 389 -8.23 -15.80 -8.96
CA ASN A 389 -7.87 -16.56 -7.74
C ASN A 389 -7.89 -18.09 -7.91
N ALA A 390 -8.18 -18.63 -9.11
CA ALA A 390 -8.25 -20.08 -9.34
C ALA A 390 -6.89 -20.75 -9.64
N VAL A 391 -5.84 -19.97 -9.95
CA VAL A 391 -4.55 -20.49 -10.46
C VAL A 391 -3.57 -20.85 -9.33
N SER A 392 -4.01 -21.63 -8.35
CA SER A 392 -3.14 -22.13 -7.26
C SER A 392 -3.35 -23.60 -6.89
N ASN A 393 -4.30 -24.31 -7.53
CA ASN A 393 -4.72 -25.65 -7.11
C ASN A 393 -4.72 -26.70 -8.24
N ARG A 394 -3.60 -26.78 -8.98
CA ARG A 394 -3.24 -27.92 -9.84
C ARG A 394 -1.88 -28.48 -9.45
N GLY A 395 -1.75 -28.92 -8.20
CA GLY A 395 -0.69 -29.82 -7.78
C GLY A 395 -1.06 -31.25 -8.15
N GLU A 396 -0.26 -31.92 -8.99
CA GLU A 396 -0.42 -33.35 -9.24
C GLU A 396 0.06 -34.15 -8.01
N GLY A 397 -0.68 -35.19 -7.63
CA GLY A 397 -0.34 -35.97 -6.44
C GLY A 397 -1.18 -37.25 -6.32
N ARG A 398 -0.70 -38.35 -6.88
CA ARG A 398 -1.17 -39.70 -6.57
C ARG A 398 -0.29 -40.31 -5.48
N ALA A 399 -0.91 -40.71 -4.38
CA ALA A 399 -0.49 -41.82 -3.52
C ALA A 399 -1.75 -42.40 -2.85
#